data_AF-A0A2N2Y4K9-F1
#
_entry.id   AF-A0A2N2Y4K9-F1
#
_cell.length_a   1.000
_cell.length_b   1.000
_cell.length_c   1.000
_cell.angle_alpha   90.00
_cell.angle_beta   90.00
_cell.angle_gamma   90.00
#
_symmetry.space_group_name_H-M   'P 1'
#
loop_
_entity.id
_entity.type
_entity.pdbx_description
1 polymer ?
#
loop_
_entity_poly.entity_id
_entity_poly.type
_entity_poly.pdbx_seq_one_letter_code
_entity_poly.pdbx_strand_id
1 'polypeptide(L)'
;MEKFRADVLRVMGYILDKPPFNKYRDRINIYAIEAPSQQSGPDVPGEHIYNNTVAGSTYYTFDVDRYLTTFDYKTLCNYAATVPYDQIYVLINSTRYGGGGFYNFYTACTSDNYLTPKVSMHEFGHGFGGLADEYYNAEVAGDEFYNLTIEPWEPNITTRVAFEEKWPGMIDAGTPEPTPRIEAWKGKVGLFEGGGYVSKGIFSPVMDCNMKSNNPDTYCPVCQKAVERRILKVLDE
;
A
#
# COMPACT_ATOMS: atom_id res chain seq x y z
N MET A 1 9.13 22.84 10.01
CA MET A 1 9.38 21.50 10.58
C MET A 1 8.38 21.10 11.67
N GLU A 2 7.83 22.03 12.45
CA GLU A 2 6.75 21.70 13.40
C GLU A 2 5.56 20.97 12.75
N LYS A 3 5.05 21.48 11.62
CA LYS A 3 4.01 20.81 10.82
C LYS A 3 4.40 19.37 10.46
N PHE A 4 5.62 19.14 9.97
CA PHE A 4 6.10 17.80 9.60
C PHE A 4 6.05 16.82 10.78
N ARG A 5 6.50 17.23 11.98
CA ARG A 5 6.41 16.39 13.18
C ARG A 5 4.95 16.01 13.51
N ALA A 6 4.04 16.98 13.43
CA ALA A 6 2.62 16.73 13.66
C ALA A 6 2.03 15.77 12.60
N ASP A 7 2.43 15.93 11.33
CA ASP A 7 1.98 15.04 10.25
C ASP A 7 2.54 13.63 10.40
N VAL A 8 3.79 13.46 10.82
CA VAL A 8 4.36 12.12 11.12
C VAL A 8 3.54 11.42 12.18
N LEU A 9 3.25 12.09 13.31
CA LEU A 9 2.43 11.51 14.39
C LEU A 9 1.03 11.13 13.90
N ARG A 10 0.40 12.02 13.13
CA ARG A 10 -0.95 11.81 12.60
C ARG A 10 -1.01 10.66 11.59
N VAL A 11 -0.12 10.65 10.61
CA VAL A 11 -0.13 9.67 9.51
C VAL A 11 0.32 8.29 10.01
N MET A 12 1.36 8.22 10.84
CA MET A 12 1.75 6.95 11.44
C MET A 12 0.69 6.44 12.42
N GLY A 13 -0.04 7.33 13.09
CA GLY A 13 -1.21 6.94 13.90
C GLY A 13 -2.29 6.22 13.09
N TYR A 14 -2.58 6.68 11.87
CA TYR A 14 -3.55 6.00 10.99
C TYR A 14 -3.20 4.54 10.69
N ILE A 15 -1.90 4.23 10.63
CA ILE A 15 -1.39 2.88 10.38
C ILE A 15 -1.32 2.08 11.68
N LEU A 16 -0.65 2.62 12.70
CA LEU A 16 -0.35 1.93 13.95
C LEU A 16 -1.59 1.65 14.80
N ASP A 17 -2.68 2.40 14.64
CA ASP A 17 -3.91 2.20 15.39
C ASP A 17 -4.84 1.16 14.73
N LYS A 18 -4.44 0.58 13.59
CA LYS A 18 -5.22 -0.42 12.84
C LYS A 18 -4.63 -1.83 12.97
N PRO A 19 -5.47 -2.89 12.91
CA PRO A 19 -4.97 -4.25 12.82
C PRO A 19 -4.15 -4.51 11.54
N PRO A 20 -3.08 -5.30 11.61
CA PRO A 20 -2.54 -5.96 12.80
C PRO A 20 -1.54 -5.09 13.60
N PHE A 21 -1.16 -3.91 13.11
CA PHE A 21 -0.12 -3.07 13.71
C PHE A 21 -0.40 -2.68 15.15
N ASN A 22 -1.67 -2.43 15.50
CA ASN A 22 -2.09 -2.03 16.84
C ASN A 22 -1.70 -3.02 17.95
N LYS A 23 -1.59 -4.32 17.63
CA LYS A 23 -1.14 -5.36 18.57
C LYS A 23 0.35 -5.28 18.88
N TYR A 24 1.13 -4.66 18.01
CA TYR A 24 2.60 -4.59 18.06
C TYR A 24 3.11 -3.16 18.18
N ARG A 25 2.25 -2.21 18.57
CA ARG A 25 2.55 -0.77 18.58
C ARG A 25 3.77 -0.43 19.44
N ASP A 26 3.95 -1.15 20.54
CA ASP A 26 5.08 -1.07 21.47
C ASP A 26 6.37 -1.73 20.96
N ARG A 27 6.30 -2.44 19.83
CA ARG A 27 7.43 -3.08 19.16
C ARG A 27 7.85 -2.40 17.86
N ILE A 28 7.19 -1.32 17.46
CA ILE A 28 7.47 -0.59 16.23
C ILE A 28 8.07 0.78 16.58
N ASN A 29 9.28 1.04 16.10
CA ASN A 29 9.95 2.32 16.24
C ASN A 29 9.65 3.22 15.04
N ILE A 30 9.37 4.50 15.30
CA ILE A 30 9.19 5.52 14.27
C ILE A 30 10.24 6.62 14.48
N TYR A 31 11.12 6.80 13.50
CA TYR A 31 12.11 7.87 13.49
C TYR A 31 11.70 8.95 12.47
N ALA A 32 11.47 10.17 12.95
CA ALA A 32 11.17 11.32 12.09
C ALA A 32 12.46 12.02 11.67
N ILE A 33 12.79 11.97 10.38
CA ILE A 33 14.00 12.60 9.82
C ILE A 33 13.60 13.93 9.17
N GLU A 34 14.08 15.04 9.72
CA GLU A 34 13.79 16.37 9.19
C GLU A 34 14.75 16.72 8.04
N ALA A 35 14.32 16.42 6.82
CA ALA A 35 15.04 16.73 5.60
C ALA A 35 14.50 18.05 4.98
N PRO A 36 15.17 19.20 5.18
CA PRO A 36 14.65 20.49 4.70
C PRO A 36 14.69 20.60 3.17
N SER A 37 13.56 20.99 2.59
CA SER A 37 13.43 21.36 1.18
C SER A 37 13.57 22.87 0.98
N GLN A 38 14.09 23.31 -0.18
CA GLN A 38 14.22 24.74 -0.49
C GLN A 38 12.87 25.37 -0.86
N GLN A 39 11.99 24.59 -1.50
CA GLN A 39 10.62 24.97 -1.84
C GLN A 39 9.61 24.01 -1.20
N SER A 40 8.36 24.46 -1.10
CA SER A 40 7.26 23.67 -0.54
C SER A 40 6.47 22.99 -1.64
N GLY A 41 6.15 21.71 -1.42
CA GLY A 41 5.31 20.90 -2.31
C GLY A 41 6.13 20.17 -3.39
N PRO A 42 5.59 19.05 -3.93
CA PRO A 42 6.24 18.27 -4.97
C PRO A 42 6.20 18.98 -6.33
N ASP A 43 6.81 18.37 -7.33
CA ASP A 43 6.65 18.73 -8.73
C ASP A 43 5.27 18.30 -9.25
N VAL A 44 4.69 19.11 -10.13
CA VAL A 44 3.47 18.82 -10.88
C VAL A 44 3.74 19.11 -12.37
N PRO A 45 4.40 18.20 -13.09
CA PRO A 45 4.79 18.45 -14.49
C PRO A 45 3.63 18.80 -15.42
N GLY A 46 2.46 18.17 -15.23
CA GLY A 46 1.24 18.47 -16.01
C GLY A 46 0.69 19.90 -15.84
N GLU A 47 1.15 20.63 -14.82
CA GLU A 47 0.84 22.04 -14.58
C GLU A 47 2.09 22.94 -14.73
N HIS A 48 3.20 22.40 -15.21
CA HIS A 48 4.50 23.07 -15.32
C HIS A 48 5.04 23.60 -13.98
N ILE A 49 4.75 22.93 -12.87
CA ILE A 49 5.27 23.26 -11.54
C ILE A 49 6.47 22.36 -11.23
N TYR A 50 7.63 22.98 -10.97
CA TYR A 50 8.87 22.29 -10.62
C TYR A 50 9.50 22.97 -9.40
N ASN A 51 9.42 22.31 -8.26
CA ASN A 51 9.87 22.77 -6.95
C ASN A 51 11.18 22.08 -6.54
N ASN A 52 12.15 22.86 -6.11
CA ASN A 52 13.39 22.34 -5.54
C ASN A 52 13.14 21.75 -4.14
N THR A 53 12.79 20.47 -4.11
CA THR A 53 12.59 19.69 -2.89
C THR A 53 13.72 18.72 -2.64
N VAL A 54 13.92 18.38 -1.37
CA VAL A 54 15.07 17.58 -0.89
C VAL A 54 15.17 16.20 -1.52
N ALA A 55 14.06 15.63 -1.95
CA ALA A 55 13.98 14.31 -2.55
C ALA A 55 13.26 14.33 -3.92
N GLY A 56 13.06 15.50 -4.53
CA GLY A 56 12.54 15.62 -5.90
C GLY A 56 11.28 14.79 -6.20
N SER A 57 10.32 14.72 -5.26
CA SER A 57 9.10 13.96 -5.50
C SER A 57 8.24 14.61 -6.58
N THR A 58 7.68 13.83 -7.50
CA THR A 58 6.92 14.31 -8.66
C THR A 58 5.63 13.53 -8.87
N TYR A 59 4.55 14.26 -9.18
CA TYR A 59 3.35 13.68 -9.81
C TYR A 59 3.65 13.27 -11.26
N TYR A 60 2.68 12.66 -11.94
CA TYR A 60 2.80 12.26 -13.35
C TYR A 60 3.92 11.22 -13.59
N THR A 61 4.20 10.37 -12.61
CA THR A 61 5.10 9.23 -12.82
C THR A 61 4.48 8.31 -13.87
N PHE A 62 5.21 8.03 -14.95
CA PHE A 62 4.72 7.28 -16.12
C PHE A 62 3.45 7.88 -16.76
N ASP A 63 3.34 9.22 -16.76
CA ASP A 63 2.19 9.98 -17.27
C ASP A 63 0.87 9.73 -16.54
N VAL A 64 0.89 9.07 -15.38
CA VAL A 64 -0.27 8.89 -14.50
C VAL A 64 -0.35 10.05 -13.52
N ASP A 65 -1.35 10.90 -13.68
CA ASP A 65 -1.54 12.17 -12.96
C ASP A 65 -1.32 12.10 -11.44
N ARG A 66 -1.94 11.13 -10.78
CA ARG A 66 -1.93 10.92 -9.34
C ARG A 66 -0.72 10.14 -8.84
N TYR A 67 0.08 9.57 -9.72
CA TYR A 67 1.19 8.71 -9.33
C TYR A 67 2.37 9.57 -8.88
N LEU A 68 2.55 9.60 -7.55
CA LEU A 68 3.48 10.49 -6.87
C LEU A 68 4.64 9.68 -6.31
N THR A 69 5.80 9.82 -6.92
CA THR A 69 6.99 9.04 -6.58
C THR A 69 8.22 9.94 -6.49
N THR A 70 9.35 9.36 -6.10
CA THR A 70 10.67 9.96 -6.29
C THR A 70 11.61 8.94 -6.94
N PHE A 71 12.42 9.42 -7.87
CA PHE A 71 13.52 8.66 -8.47
C PHE A 71 14.84 8.83 -7.70
N ASP A 72 14.88 9.74 -6.72
CA ASP A 72 16.08 10.15 -6.01
C ASP A 72 16.36 9.22 -4.80
N TYR A 73 16.28 7.91 -5.04
CA TYR A 73 16.35 6.88 -3.99
C TYR A 73 17.64 6.93 -3.18
N LYS A 74 18.78 7.20 -3.84
CA LYS A 74 20.07 7.35 -3.16
C LYS A 74 20.02 8.46 -2.11
N THR A 75 19.33 9.57 -2.43
CA THR A 75 19.15 10.68 -1.51
C THR A 75 18.30 10.25 -0.30
N LEU A 76 17.21 9.49 -0.52
CA LEU A 76 16.44 8.90 0.57
C LEU A 76 17.29 8.00 1.48
N CYS A 77 18.11 7.11 0.91
CA CYS A 77 18.99 6.24 1.68
C CYS A 77 20.02 7.03 2.50
N ASN A 78 20.59 8.11 1.95
CA ASN A 78 21.54 8.95 2.67
C ASN A 78 20.92 9.58 3.92
N TYR A 79 19.65 10.02 3.84
CA TYR A 79 18.92 10.51 5.01
C TYR A 79 18.59 9.38 5.98
N ALA A 80 18.06 8.26 5.48
CA ALA A 80 17.66 7.11 6.29
C ALA A 80 18.84 6.52 7.08
N ALA A 81 20.06 6.59 6.55
CA ALA A 81 21.29 6.11 7.20
C ALA A 81 21.64 6.83 8.53
N THR A 82 20.91 7.88 8.90
CA THR A 82 21.09 8.58 10.19
C THR A 82 20.45 7.86 11.38
N VAL A 83 19.63 6.83 11.14
CA VAL A 83 18.94 6.03 12.16
C VAL A 83 18.91 4.55 11.75
N PRO A 84 18.72 3.60 12.69
CA PRO A 84 18.37 2.23 12.34
C PRO A 84 17.00 2.18 11.66
N TYR A 85 16.86 1.47 10.54
CA TYR A 85 15.58 1.36 9.83
C TYR A 85 15.45 0.04 9.06
N ASP A 86 14.20 -0.44 8.98
CA ASP A 86 13.79 -1.55 8.09
C ASP A 86 12.97 -1.06 6.89
N GLN A 87 12.34 0.11 7.02
CA GLN A 87 11.43 0.69 6.03
C GLN A 87 11.66 2.20 5.90
N ILE A 88 11.51 2.72 4.68
CA ILE A 88 11.55 4.16 4.40
C ILE A 88 10.13 4.62 4.03
N TYR A 89 9.61 5.61 4.75
CA TYR A 89 8.31 6.23 4.50
C TYR A 89 8.50 7.72 4.21
N VAL A 90 8.18 8.15 2.99
CA VAL A 90 8.29 9.54 2.51
C VAL A 90 6.95 10.24 2.66
N LEU A 91 6.88 11.21 3.57
CA LEU A 91 5.69 12.00 3.78
C LEU A 91 5.76 13.30 2.96
N ILE A 92 4.90 13.44 1.96
CA ILE A 92 4.99 14.52 0.97
C ILE A 92 4.01 15.64 1.32
N ASN A 93 4.53 16.87 1.51
CA ASN A 93 3.76 18.04 1.90
C ASN A 93 2.85 18.54 0.74
N SER A 94 1.64 17.99 0.64
CA SER A 94 0.67 18.31 -0.39
C SER A 94 -0.75 17.95 0.08
N THR A 95 -1.74 18.74 -0.38
CA THR A 95 -3.17 18.44 -0.20
C THR A 95 -3.74 17.60 -1.34
N ARG A 96 -3.03 17.48 -2.46
CA ARG A 96 -3.46 16.72 -3.64
C ARG A 96 -3.37 15.22 -3.36
N TYR A 97 -4.28 14.44 -3.96
CA TYR A 97 -4.26 12.99 -3.82
C TYR A 97 -3.03 12.41 -4.52
N GLY A 98 -2.27 11.56 -3.84
CA GLY A 98 -1.14 10.86 -4.45
C GLY A 98 -0.34 10.04 -3.45
N GLY A 99 0.36 9.06 -3.99
CA GLY A 99 1.25 8.18 -3.26
C GLY A 99 1.82 7.10 -4.17
N GLY A 100 2.56 6.18 -3.55
CA GLY A 100 3.07 4.97 -4.16
C GLY A 100 3.80 4.11 -3.12
N GLY A 101 3.64 2.80 -3.20
CA GLY A 101 4.26 1.85 -2.28
C GLY A 101 4.93 0.71 -3.03
N PHE A 102 6.16 0.38 -2.65
CA PHE A 102 6.96 -0.63 -3.32
C PHE A 102 7.64 -1.53 -2.29
N TYR A 103 7.41 -2.84 -2.39
CA TYR A 103 7.84 -3.81 -1.39
C TYR A 103 9.35 -3.72 -1.08
N ASN A 104 9.69 -3.49 0.18
CA ASN A 104 11.06 -3.31 0.70
C ASN A 104 11.92 -2.25 -0.04
N PHE A 105 11.29 -1.27 -0.68
CA PHE A 105 11.98 -0.17 -1.35
C PHE A 105 11.72 1.16 -0.64
N TYR A 106 10.55 1.75 -0.85
CA TYR A 106 10.02 2.83 -0.02
C TYR A 106 8.50 2.94 -0.20
N THR A 107 7.85 3.63 0.73
CA THR A 107 6.46 4.06 0.62
C THR A 107 6.40 5.59 0.59
N ALA A 108 5.49 6.16 -0.17
CA ALA A 108 5.24 7.58 -0.23
C ALA A 108 3.74 7.89 -0.19
N CYS A 109 3.35 8.94 0.54
CA CYS A 109 1.96 9.41 0.58
C CYS A 109 1.92 10.90 0.86
N THR A 110 0.90 11.60 0.35
CA THR A 110 0.66 12.99 0.72
C THR A 110 0.14 13.15 2.14
N SER A 111 0.59 14.20 2.83
CA SER A 111 0.22 14.44 4.23
C SER A 111 -1.19 14.98 4.44
N ASP A 112 -1.67 15.84 3.55
CA ASP A 112 -2.82 16.73 3.84
C ASP A 112 -4.04 16.46 2.96
N ASN A 113 -4.08 15.34 2.25
CA ASN A 113 -5.27 14.93 1.53
C ASN A 113 -6.30 14.34 2.50
N TYR A 114 -7.59 14.56 2.24
CA TYR A 114 -8.65 14.00 3.09
C TYR A 114 -8.69 12.45 3.07
N LEU A 115 -8.15 11.82 2.03
CA LEU A 115 -7.98 10.37 1.92
C LEU A 115 -6.63 9.86 2.44
N THR A 116 -5.73 10.72 2.93
CA THR A 116 -4.45 10.29 3.53
C THR A 116 -4.61 9.16 4.56
N PRO A 117 -5.64 9.11 5.43
CA PRO A 117 -5.82 7.97 6.34
C PRO A 117 -5.98 6.61 5.64
N LYS A 118 -6.53 6.60 4.42
CA LYS A 118 -6.78 5.40 3.62
C LYS A 118 -5.57 5.06 2.75
N VAL A 119 -5.03 6.08 2.07
CA VAL A 119 -3.90 5.94 1.13
C VAL A 119 -2.64 5.55 1.91
N SER A 120 -2.37 6.19 3.04
CA SER A 120 -1.17 5.88 3.82
C SER A 120 -1.07 4.42 4.25
N MET A 121 -2.21 3.82 4.62
CA MET A 121 -2.31 2.40 4.93
C MET A 121 -2.22 1.52 3.68
N HIS A 122 -2.86 1.91 2.58
CA HIS A 122 -2.77 1.20 1.30
C HIS A 122 -1.32 1.07 0.80
N GLU A 123 -0.61 2.21 0.70
CA GLU A 123 0.77 2.24 0.20
C GLU A 123 1.75 1.53 1.14
N PHE A 124 1.47 1.53 2.45
CA PHE A 124 2.27 0.74 3.40
C PHE A 124 1.98 -0.76 3.29
N GLY A 125 0.79 -1.13 2.83
CA GLY A 125 0.43 -2.51 2.50
C GLY A 125 1.33 -3.08 1.40
N HIS A 126 1.60 -2.29 0.38
CA HIS A 126 2.61 -2.63 -0.64
C HIS A 126 4.02 -2.61 -0.06
N GLY A 127 4.44 -1.48 0.52
CA GLY A 127 5.83 -1.24 0.93
C GLY A 127 6.35 -2.21 1.98
N PHE A 128 5.56 -2.43 3.04
CA PHE A 128 5.91 -3.32 4.13
C PHE A 128 5.33 -4.72 3.93
N GLY A 129 4.03 -4.81 3.63
CA GLY A 129 3.29 -6.08 3.59
C GLY A 129 3.49 -6.93 2.34
N GLY A 130 4.02 -6.35 1.25
CA GLY A 130 4.12 -7.03 -0.04
C GLY A 130 2.75 -7.44 -0.60
N LEU A 131 1.71 -6.69 -0.26
CA LEU A 131 0.36 -6.92 -0.76
C LEU A 131 0.24 -6.42 -2.21
N ALA A 132 -0.51 -7.13 -3.05
CA ALA A 132 -0.92 -6.65 -4.36
C ALA A 132 -2.16 -5.76 -4.26
N ASP A 133 -2.40 -4.99 -5.32
CA ASP A 133 -3.69 -4.34 -5.52
C ASP A 133 -4.80 -5.36 -5.80
N GLU A 134 -5.96 -5.15 -5.18
CA GLU A 134 -7.15 -5.99 -5.33
C GLU A 134 -8.19 -5.38 -6.29
N TYR A 135 -7.94 -4.17 -6.81
CA TYR A 135 -8.79 -3.58 -7.85
C TYR A 135 -8.43 -4.10 -9.24
N TYR A 136 -9.44 -4.15 -10.12
CA TYR A 136 -9.35 -4.74 -11.46
C TYR A 136 -9.93 -3.82 -12.56
N ASN A 137 -10.26 -2.57 -12.20
CA ASN A 137 -10.91 -1.58 -13.06
C ASN A 137 -10.08 -0.29 -13.23
N ALA A 138 -8.80 -0.31 -12.90
CA ALA A 138 -8.00 0.92 -12.93
C ALA A 138 -7.65 1.34 -14.36
N GLU A 139 -7.24 2.59 -14.50
CA GLU A 139 -6.78 3.17 -15.78
C GLU A 139 -5.56 2.45 -16.37
N VAL A 140 -4.79 1.75 -15.52
CA VAL A 140 -3.68 0.86 -15.89
C VAL A 140 -4.08 -0.61 -16.05
N ALA A 141 -5.38 -0.93 -15.96
CA ALA A 141 -5.87 -2.29 -16.14
C ALA A 141 -5.62 -2.74 -17.59
N GLY A 142 -4.85 -3.82 -17.72
CA GLY A 142 -4.55 -4.48 -18.98
C GLY A 142 -4.35 -5.97 -18.74
N ASP A 143 -4.62 -6.78 -19.75
CA ASP A 143 -4.63 -8.25 -19.66
C ASP A 143 -3.23 -8.89 -19.43
N GLU A 144 -2.17 -8.08 -19.31
CA GLU A 144 -0.77 -8.55 -19.30
C GLU A 144 0.00 -8.28 -18.00
N PHE A 145 -0.61 -7.72 -16.95
CA PHE A 145 0.16 -7.38 -15.73
C PHE A 145 0.63 -8.61 -14.95
N TYR A 146 -0.20 -9.65 -14.87
CA TYR A 146 0.14 -10.93 -14.27
C TYR A 146 0.04 -12.06 -15.30
N ASN A 147 1.01 -12.96 -15.30
CA ASN A 147 0.94 -14.19 -16.08
C ASN A 147 -0.02 -15.18 -15.41
N LEU A 148 -1.18 -15.41 -16.03
CA LEU A 148 -2.23 -16.29 -15.49
C LEU A 148 -1.83 -17.77 -15.35
N THR A 149 -0.68 -18.17 -15.91
CA THR A 149 -0.12 -19.52 -15.77
C THR A 149 0.86 -19.66 -14.61
N ILE A 150 1.14 -18.57 -13.89
CA ILE A 150 2.07 -18.52 -12.74
C ILE A 150 1.29 -18.02 -11.53
N GLU A 151 1.51 -18.63 -10.36
CA GLU A 151 0.95 -18.13 -9.11
C GLU A 151 1.68 -16.83 -8.70
N PRO A 152 0.97 -15.71 -8.47
CA PRO A 152 1.58 -14.49 -7.93
C PRO A 152 2.24 -14.77 -6.59
N TRP A 153 3.34 -14.10 -6.28
CA TRP A 153 3.98 -14.28 -4.97
C TRP A 153 3.24 -13.51 -3.87
N GLU A 154 2.46 -12.49 -4.24
CA GLU A 154 1.69 -11.65 -3.34
C GLU A 154 0.61 -12.47 -2.64
N PRO A 155 0.43 -12.31 -1.32
CA PRO A 155 -0.38 -13.22 -0.53
C PRO A 155 -1.90 -13.01 -0.65
N ASN A 156 -2.34 -11.88 -1.24
CA ASN A 156 -3.74 -11.45 -1.28
C ASN A 156 -4.38 -11.45 -2.68
N ILE A 157 -3.71 -12.05 -3.68
CA ILE A 157 -4.30 -12.37 -4.97
C ILE A 157 -3.86 -13.78 -5.40
N THR A 158 -4.61 -14.42 -6.30
CA THR A 158 -4.26 -15.75 -6.81
C THR A 158 -4.73 -15.94 -8.24
N THR A 159 -3.95 -16.67 -9.04
CA THR A 159 -4.35 -17.20 -10.36
C THR A 159 -4.89 -18.63 -10.26
N ARG A 160 -4.92 -19.19 -9.04
CA ARG A 160 -5.29 -20.57 -8.69
C ARG A 160 -4.32 -21.64 -9.18
N VAL A 161 -3.12 -21.26 -9.60
CA VAL A 161 -2.07 -22.20 -10.02
C VAL A 161 -1.50 -22.96 -8.82
N ALA A 162 -1.33 -22.29 -7.68
CA ALA A 162 -0.91 -22.87 -6.41
C ALA A 162 -1.71 -22.26 -5.24
N PHE A 163 -3.04 -22.36 -5.33
CA PHE A 163 -3.94 -21.73 -4.35
C PHE A 163 -3.77 -22.28 -2.93
N GLU A 164 -3.32 -23.53 -2.78
CA GLU A 164 -2.99 -24.18 -1.52
C GLU A 164 -2.02 -23.38 -0.64
N GLU A 165 -1.15 -22.56 -1.25
CA GLU A 165 -0.16 -21.73 -0.56
C GLU A 165 -0.73 -20.39 -0.05
N LYS A 166 -1.98 -20.06 -0.41
CA LYS A 166 -2.60 -18.75 -0.17
C LYS A 166 -3.51 -18.74 1.06
N TRP A 167 -4.82 -18.56 0.88
CA TRP A 167 -5.80 -18.49 1.97
C TRP A 167 -6.92 -19.54 1.94
N PRO A 168 -6.76 -20.75 1.36
CA PRO A 168 -7.86 -21.72 1.31
C PRO A 168 -8.33 -22.11 2.72
N GLY A 169 -7.41 -22.22 3.69
CA GLY A 169 -7.74 -22.48 5.10
C GLY A 169 -8.46 -21.33 5.82
N MET A 170 -8.81 -20.25 5.13
CA MET A 170 -9.61 -19.14 5.65
C MET A 170 -10.99 -19.04 4.97
N ILE A 171 -11.27 -19.91 3.99
CA ILE A 171 -12.59 -19.98 3.34
C ILE A 171 -13.49 -20.91 4.15
N ASP A 172 -14.65 -20.40 4.55
CA ASP A 172 -15.65 -21.20 5.27
C ASP A 172 -16.19 -22.35 4.40
N ALA A 173 -16.45 -23.50 5.01
CA ALA A 173 -17.05 -24.63 4.31
C ALA A 173 -18.40 -24.25 3.70
N GLY A 174 -18.58 -24.56 2.40
CA GLY A 174 -19.80 -24.22 1.65
C GLY A 174 -19.78 -22.86 0.96
N THR A 175 -18.71 -22.07 1.07
CA THR A 175 -18.49 -20.90 0.21
C THR A 175 -18.31 -21.33 -1.25
N PRO A 176 -19.04 -20.75 -2.23
CA PRO A 176 -18.86 -21.05 -3.64
C PRO A 176 -17.47 -20.67 -4.14
N GLU A 177 -16.93 -21.46 -5.07
CA GLU A 177 -15.66 -21.19 -5.75
C GLU A 177 -15.85 -21.26 -7.28
N PRO A 178 -15.80 -20.12 -8.01
CA PRO A 178 -15.56 -18.78 -7.51
C PRO A 178 -16.73 -18.23 -6.69
N THR A 179 -16.42 -17.36 -5.73
CA THR A 179 -17.42 -16.71 -4.88
C THR A 179 -18.03 -15.53 -5.64
N PRO A 180 -19.35 -15.49 -5.87
CA PRO A 180 -19.96 -14.40 -6.61
C PRO A 180 -19.91 -13.10 -5.79
N ARG A 181 -19.60 -11.98 -6.46
CA ARG A 181 -19.61 -10.63 -5.86
C ARG A 181 -21.04 -10.10 -5.66
N ILE A 182 -21.80 -10.72 -4.76
CA ILE A 182 -23.17 -10.36 -4.38
C ILE A 182 -23.28 -10.14 -2.87
N GLU A 183 -24.30 -9.40 -2.43
CA GLU A 183 -24.45 -8.97 -1.02
C GLU A 183 -24.39 -10.13 -0.02
N ALA A 184 -24.87 -11.33 -0.39
CA ALA A 184 -24.83 -12.53 0.45
C ALA A 184 -23.41 -12.94 0.91
N TRP A 185 -22.37 -12.55 0.16
CA TRP A 185 -20.97 -12.88 0.43
C TRP A 185 -20.15 -11.67 0.90
N LYS A 186 -20.79 -10.54 1.18
CA LYS A 186 -20.11 -9.34 1.65
C LYS A 186 -19.47 -9.58 3.02
N GLY A 187 -18.21 -9.16 3.17
CA GLY A 187 -17.43 -9.35 4.39
C GLY A 187 -17.00 -10.80 4.64
N LYS A 188 -17.31 -11.75 3.74
CA LYS A 188 -16.83 -13.12 3.81
C LYS A 188 -15.52 -13.27 3.05
N VAL A 189 -14.66 -14.17 3.54
CA VAL A 189 -13.47 -14.61 2.82
C VAL A 189 -13.89 -15.69 1.83
N GLY A 190 -13.44 -15.54 0.58
CA GLY A 190 -13.77 -16.42 -0.53
C GLY A 190 -12.77 -16.28 -1.66
N LEU A 191 -13.23 -16.60 -2.86
CA LEU A 191 -12.45 -16.56 -4.09
C LEU A 191 -13.17 -15.68 -5.11
N PHE A 192 -13.07 -14.36 -4.95
CA PHE A 192 -13.82 -13.40 -5.76
C PHE A 192 -13.03 -13.02 -7.01
N GLU A 193 -13.57 -13.31 -8.19
CA GLU A 193 -12.88 -13.01 -9.46
C GLU A 193 -12.66 -11.50 -9.66
N GLY A 194 -11.50 -11.12 -10.17
CA GLY A 194 -10.99 -9.76 -10.30
C GLY A 194 -9.99 -9.40 -9.20
N GLY A 195 -8.80 -8.96 -9.60
CA GLY A 195 -7.74 -8.44 -8.72
C GLY A 195 -6.46 -8.21 -9.53
N GLY A 196 -5.47 -7.53 -8.96
CA GLY A 196 -4.19 -7.32 -9.63
C GLY A 196 -4.32 -6.64 -11.00
N TYR A 197 -5.24 -5.68 -11.13
CA TYR A 197 -5.58 -4.99 -12.37
C TYR A 197 -6.23 -5.86 -13.46
N VAL A 198 -6.47 -7.15 -13.22
CA VAL A 198 -7.05 -8.08 -14.20
C VAL A 198 -8.46 -8.52 -13.76
N SER A 199 -9.43 -8.41 -14.66
CA SER A 199 -10.85 -8.67 -14.35
C SER A 199 -11.22 -10.16 -14.34
N LYS A 200 -10.44 -11.03 -14.98
CA LYS A 200 -10.70 -12.47 -15.12
C LYS A 200 -9.45 -13.29 -14.84
N GLY A 201 -9.61 -14.48 -14.27
CA GLY A 201 -8.50 -15.39 -14.00
C GLY A 201 -7.61 -15.04 -12.80
N ILE A 202 -7.77 -13.84 -12.20
CA ILE A 202 -7.21 -13.48 -10.90
C ILE A 202 -8.34 -13.37 -9.88
N PHE A 203 -8.08 -13.74 -8.64
CA PHE A 203 -9.07 -13.72 -7.56
C PHE A 203 -8.54 -12.96 -6.34
N SER A 204 -9.41 -12.14 -5.73
CA SER A 204 -9.19 -11.46 -4.46
C SER A 204 -9.90 -12.20 -3.31
N PRO A 205 -9.42 -12.07 -2.06
CA PRO A 205 -9.93 -12.82 -0.92
C PRO A 205 -11.30 -12.34 -0.43
N VAL A 206 -11.65 -11.08 -0.69
CA VAL A 206 -12.91 -10.47 -0.25
C VAL A 206 -13.52 -9.59 -1.34
N MET A 207 -14.77 -9.18 -1.14
CA MET A 207 -15.45 -8.23 -2.03
C MET A 207 -14.83 -6.82 -2.01
N ASP A 208 -14.38 -6.36 -0.84
CA ASP A 208 -13.77 -5.04 -0.65
C ASP A 208 -12.72 -5.08 0.46
N CYS A 209 -11.61 -4.37 0.25
CA CYS A 209 -10.41 -4.32 1.09
C CYS A 209 -9.77 -2.94 0.91
N ASN A 210 -8.97 -2.47 1.88
CA ASN A 210 -8.17 -1.26 1.67
C ASN A 210 -7.18 -1.40 0.51
N MET A 211 -6.78 -2.62 0.12
CA MET A 211 -6.00 -2.89 -1.10
C MET A 211 -6.84 -2.82 -2.39
N LYS A 212 -8.16 -2.67 -2.30
CA LYS A 212 -9.07 -2.55 -3.45
C LYS A 212 -9.60 -1.13 -3.60
N SER A 213 -10.03 -0.51 -2.52
CA SER A 213 -10.68 0.79 -2.53
C SER A 213 -10.39 1.59 -1.26
N ASN A 214 -10.69 2.89 -1.32
CA ASN A 214 -10.56 3.79 -0.17
C ASN A 214 -11.78 3.76 0.77
N ASN A 215 -12.72 2.81 0.60
CA ASN A 215 -13.90 2.72 1.48
C ASN A 215 -13.57 2.06 2.82
N PRO A 216 -12.95 0.86 2.88
CA PRO A 216 -12.68 0.18 4.14
C PRO A 216 -11.68 0.95 5.01
N ASP A 217 -11.82 0.84 6.33
CA ASP A 217 -10.92 1.47 7.31
C ASP A 217 -9.68 0.62 7.66
N THR A 218 -9.60 -0.59 7.13
CA THR A 218 -8.53 -1.56 7.41
C THR A 218 -8.43 -2.61 6.31
N TYR A 219 -7.38 -3.42 6.37
CA TYR A 219 -7.16 -4.59 5.53
C TYR A 219 -8.23 -5.68 5.76
N CYS A 220 -8.48 -6.48 4.73
CA CYS A 220 -9.26 -7.71 4.86
C CYS A 220 -8.53 -8.75 5.75
N PRO A 221 -9.22 -9.79 6.25
CA PRO A 221 -8.59 -10.79 7.13
C PRO A 221 -7.35 -11.47 6.53
N VAL A 222 -7.33 -11.72 5.22
CA VAL A 222 -6.17 -12.32 4.52
C VAL A 222 -4.98 -11.37 4.51
N CYS A 223 -5.20 -10.10 4.16
CA CYS A 223 -4.17 -9.07 4.21
C CYS A 223 -3.66 -8.81 5.64
N GLN A 224 -4.54 -8.79 6.64
CA GLN A 224 -4.13 -8.66 8.05
C GLN A 224 -3.21 -9.80 8.46
N LYS A 225 -3.55 -11.06 8.12
CA LYS A 225 -2.72 -12.23 8.41
C LYS A 225 -1.36 -12.16 7.71
N ALA A 226 -1.33 -11.72 6.45
CA ALA A 226 -0.09 -11.56 5.68
C ALA A 226 0.83 -10.49 6.31
N VAL A 227 0.28 -9.32 6.63
CA VAL A 227 1.01 -8.24 7.29
C VAL A 227 1.49 -8.67 8.68
N GLU A 228 0.66 -9.37 9.47
CA GLU A 228 1.05 -9.87 10.79
C GLU A 228 2.22 -10.85 10.70
N ARG A 229 2.20 -11.77 9.72
CA ARG A 229 3.34 -12.67 9.46
C ARG A 229 4.62 -11.88 9.14
N ARG A 230 4.51 -10.79 8.37
CA ARG A 230 5.67 -9.93 8.07
C ARG A 230 6.19 -9.22 9.31
N ILE A 231 5.30 -8.69 10.15
CA ILE A 231 5.66 -8.09 11.45
C ILE A 231 6.44 -9.11 12.28
N LEU A 232 5.88 -10.29 12.51
CA LEU A 232 6.53 -11.33 13.32
C LEU A 232 7.89 -11.73 12.75
N LYS A 233 8.02 -11.86 11.43
CA LYS A 233 9.30 -12.17 10.78
C LYS A 233 10.38 -11.12 11.08
N VAL A 234 10.08 -9.83 10.91
CA VAL A 234 11.06 -8.75 11.20
C VAL A 234 11.40 -8.72 12.70
N LEU A 235 10.44 -9.06 13.54
CA LEU A 235 10.56 -9.04 14.99
C LEU A 235 11.29 -10.24 15.60
N ASP A 236 11.51 -11.30 14.82
CA ASP A 236 12.25 -12.52 15.18
C ASP A 236 13.68 -12.53 14.58
N GLU A 237 14.01 -11.56 13.71
CA GLU A 237 15.36 -11.28 13.18
C GLU A 237 16.22 -10.52 14.21
#